data_AF-A0A3D4A2X0-F1
#
_entry.id   AF-A0A3D4A2X0-F1
#
_cell.length_a   1.000
_cell.length_b   1.000
_cell.length_c   1.000
_cell.angle_alpha   90.00
_cell.angle_beta   90.00
_cell.angle_gamma   90.00
#
_symmetry.space_group_name_H-M   'P 1'
#
loop_
_entity.id
_entity.type
_entity.pdbx_description
1 polymer ?
#
loop_
_entity_poly.entity_id
_entity_poly.type
_entity_poly.pdbx_seq_one_letter_code
_entity_poly.pdbx_strand_id
1 'polypeptide(L)'
;SQLHTVGITGTYGKTACANILHHVLSSDSNTVGLVSDLSVYDGHHVTDGWFRNSDDDSFSSPLDHMVRHSCTHAILECHSAGLANQQYDSVSLDAAIITRIRNAHTSLHGTLANYRRAKARILEL
;
A
#
# COMPACT_ATOMS: atom_id res chain seq x y z
N SER A 1 -14.22 -2.26 13.92
CA SER A 1 -14.63 -2.70 12.57
C SER A 1 -13.43 -3.35 11.91
N GLN A 2 -13.59 -4.49 11.23
CA GLN A 2 -12.50 -5.11 10.47
C GLN A 2 -12.42 -4.41 9.10
N LEU A 3 -11.24 -3.89 8.74
CA LEU A 3 -10.99 -3.31 7.41
C LEU A 3 -10.72 -4.42 6.41
N HIS A 4 -11.28 -4.31 5.20
CA HIS A 4 -10.84 -5.12 4.07
C HIS A 4 -9.58 -4.52 3.44
N THR A 5 -8.45 -5.22 3.52
CA THR A 5 -7.13 -4.68 3.17
C THR A 5 -6.64 -5.22 1.83
N VAL A 6 -6.21 -4.32 0.93
CA VAL A 6 -5.65 -4.67 -0.37
C VAL A 6 -4.26 -4.05 -0.54
N GLY A 7 -3.24 -4.88 -0.66
CA GLY A 7 -1.87 -4.46 -0.94
C GLY A 7 -1.57 -4.47 -2.44
N ILE A 8 -0.88 -3.44 -2.95
CA ILE A 8 -0.52 -3.32 -4.37
C ILE A 8 0.98 -3.09 -4.50
N THR A 9 1.69 -3.99 -5.19
CA THR A 9 3.09 -3.79 -5.57
C THR A 9 3.32 -3.94 -7.06
N GLY A 10 4.48 -3.44 -7.51
CA GLY A 10 4.93 -3.48 -8.88
C GLY A 10 6.04 -2.48 -9.15
N THR A 11 6.66 -2.59 -10.32
CA THR A 11 7.58 -1.56 -10.84
C THR A 11 6.80 -0.35 -11.33
N TYR A 12 5.69 -0.58 -12.03
CA TYR A 12 4.85 0.48 -12.62
C TYR A 12 3.37 0.20 -12.40
N GLY A 13 2.56 1.24 -12.41
CA GLY A 13 1.10 1.12 -12.39
C GLY A 13 0.46 0.87 -11.01
N LYS A 14 1.23 0.89 -9.91
CA LYS A 14 0.70 0.76 -8.55
C LYS A 14 -0.32 1.85 -8.25
N THR A 15 0.07 3.13 -8.37
CA THR A 15 -0.78 4.29 -8.12
C THR A 15 -2.01 4.36 -9.01
N ALA A 16 -1.87 4.04 -10.30
CA ALA A 16 -3.01 3.97 -11.21
C ALA A 16 -3.99 2.87 -10.77
N CYS A 17 -3.49 1.67 -10.46
CA CYS A 17 -4.31 0.56 -9.96
C CYS A 17 -5.00 0.92 -8.63
N ALA A 18 -4.27 1.56 -7.71
CA ALA A 18 -4.78 1.95 -6.40
C ALA A 18 -5.93 2.97 -6.53
N ASN A 19 -5.77 3.98 -7.40
CA ASN A 19 -6.80 4.98 -7.65
C ASN A 19 -8.03 4.40 -8.36
N ILE A 20 -7.83 3.51 -9.35
CA ILE A 20 -8.94 2.81 -10.02
C ILE A 20 -9.73 1.98 -9.01
N LEU A 21 -9.03 1.18 -8.19
CA LEU A 21 -9.67 0.34 -7.18
C LEU A 21 -10.39 1.19 -6.12
N HIS A 22 -9.78 2.28 -5.67
CA HIS A 22 -10.40 3.22 -4.75
C HIS A 22 -11.70 3.78 -5.32
N HIS A 23 -11.66 4.26 -6.57
CA HIS A 23 -12.84 4.81 -7.25
C HIS A 23 -13.98 3.79 -7.39
N VAL A 24 -13.67 2.56 -7.85
CA VAL A 24 -14.66 1.49 -8.01
C VAL A 24 -15.24 1.06 -6.67
N LEU A 25 -14.44 0.85 -5.64
CA LEU A 25 -14.96 0.42 -4.34
C LEU A 25 -15.79 1.53 -3.67
N SER A 26 -15.42 2.80 -3.87
CA SER A 26 -16.14 3.94 -3.32
C SER A 26 -17.53 4.13 -3.95
N SER A 27 -17.78 3.62 -5.16
CA SER A 27 -19.12 3.72 -5.78
C SER A 27 -20.17 2.83 -5.12
N ASP A 28 -19.75 1.82 -4.36
CA ASP A 28 -20.65 0.82 -3.75
C ASP A 28 -21.07 1.18 -2.31
N SER A 29 -21.18 2.48 -1.99
CA SER A 29 -21.46 3.00 -0.63
C SER A 29 -20.41 2.64 0.43
N ASN A 30 -19.21 2.23 0.00
CA ASN A 30 -18.09 2.00 0.89
C ASN A 30 -17.33 3.29 1.19
N THR A 31 -16.83 3.43 2.42
CA THR A 31 -15.79 4.40 2.75
C THR A 31 -14.43 3.72 2.60
N VAL A 32 -13.62 4.17 1.65
CA VAL A 32 -12.38 3.50 1.25
C VAL A 32 -11.20 4.38 1.60
N GLY A 33 -10.26 3.87 2.40
CA GLY A 33 -8.99 4.51 2.64
C GLY A 33 -7.95 4.17 1.57
N LEU A 34 -7.03 5.08 1.31
CA LEU A 34 -5.94 4.91 0.35
C LEU A 34 -4.61 5.39 0.97
N VAL A 35 -3.60 4.53 0.97
CA VAL A 35 -2.21 4.89 1.28
C VAL A 35 -1.38 4.77 0.00
N SER A 36 -0.89 5.90 -0.50
CA SER A 36 -0.10 5.97 -1.73
C SER A 36 1.15 6.84 -1.58
N ASP A 37 2.03 6.79 -2.57
CA ASP A 37 3.17 7.71 -2.72
C ASP A 37 2.75 9.19 -2.80
N LEU A 38 1.55 9.45 -3.34
CA LEU A 38 1.08 10.80 -3.60
C LEU A 38 0.36 11.39 -2.38
N SER A 39 -0.49 10.58 -1.74
CA SER A 39 -1.31 11.00 -0.61
C SER A 39 -1.75 9.83 0.25
N VAL A 40 -2.15 10.14 1.48
CA VAL A 40 -2.95 9.27 2.32
C VAL A 40 -4.34 9.87 2.45
N TYR A 41 -5.36 9.08 2.13
CA TYR A 41 -6.75 9.41 2.41
C TYR A 41 -7.29 8.42 3.44
N ASP A 42 -7.67 8.91 4.62
CA ASP A 42 -8.11 8.10 5.75
C ASP A 42 -9.64 7.92 5.82
N GLY A 43 -10.36 8.25 4.75
CA GLY A 43 -11.82 8.29 4.70
C GLY A 43 -12.42 9.66 5.04
N HIS A 44 -11.63 10.59 5.61
CA HIS A 44 -12.10 11.93 5.95
C HIS A 44 -11.12 13.03 5.52
N HIS A 45 -9.83 12.84 5.77
CA HIS A 45 -8.77 13.80 5.46
C HIS A 45 -7.81 13.25 4.43
N VAL A 46 -7.25 14.16 3.63
CA VAL A 46 -6.13 13.87 2.74
C VAL A 46 -4.88 14.51 3.33
N THR A 47 -3.84 13.72 3.52
CA THR A 47 -2.50 14.18 3.88
C THR A 47 -1.52 13.87 2.76
N ASP A 48 -0.40 14.59 2.75
CA ASP A 48 0.68 14.37 1.78
C ASP A 48 1.25 12.95 1.92
N GLY A 49 1.69 12.38 0.80
CA GLY A 49 2.07 10.97 0.66
C GLY A 49 2.93 10.42 1.79
N TRP A 50 2.57 9.21 2.25
CA TRP A 50 3.13 8.58 3.46
C TRP A 50 4.66 8.56 3.45
N PHE A 51 5.25 8.12 2.34
CA PHE A 51 6.71 7.95 2.20
C PHE A 51 7.49 9.26 2.09
N ARG A 52 6.81 10.41 1.95
CA ARG A 52 7.45 11.73 1.88
C ARG A 52 7.51 12.43 3.25
N ASN A 53 6.70 11.99 4.21
CA ASN A 53 6.53 12.67 5.50
C ASN A 53 6.84 11.79 6.73
N SER A 54 7.09 10.50 6.56
CA SER A 54 7.34 9.61 7.70
C SER A 54 8.82 9.64 8.11
N ASP A 55 9.14 10.39 9.17
CA ASP A 55 10.22 10.03 10.11
C ASP A 55 9.79 8.84 11.02
N ASP A 56 8.56 8.34 10.81
CA ASP A 56 7.86 7.36 11.63
C ASP A 56 7.89 5.97 10.96
N ASP A 57 8.55 5.01 11.59
CA ASP A 57 8.81 3.66 11.04
C ASP A 57 7.57 2.73 11.04
N SER A 58 6.40 3.18 11.51
CA SER A 58 5.23 2.32 11.73
C SER A 58 3.99 2.68 10.91
N PHE A 59 3.54 1.74 10.06
CA PHE A 59 2.30 1.83 9.26
C PHE A 59 1.00 1.68 10.07
N SER A 60 1.09 1.57 11.40
CA SER A 60 -0.09 1.43 12.29
C SER A 60 -0.96 2.69 12.31
N SER A 61 -0.40 3.87 12.02
CA SER A 61 -1.13 5.13 12.11
C SER A 61 -2.26 5.27 11.06
N PRO A 62 -2.04 5.10 9.73
CA PRO A 62 -3.09 5.29 8.73
C PRO A 62 -4.27 4.33 8.85
N LEU A 63 -4.00 3.05 9.13
CA LEU A 63 -5.06 2.04 9.26
C LEU A 63 -5.92 2.29 10.50
N ASP A 64 -5.31 2.69 11.62
CA ASP A 64 -6.05 3.07 12.82
C ASP A 64 -6.96 4.28 12.56
N HIS A 65 -6.47 5.28 11.82
CA HIS A 65 -7.30 6.43 11.42
C HIS A 65 -8.47 5.99 10.53
N MET A 66 -8.24 5.10 9.56
CA MET A 66 -9.30 4.54 8.71
C MET A 66 -10.35 3.78 9.54
N VAL A 67 -9.96 2.99 10.54
CA VAL A 67 -10.90 2.33 11.45
C VAL A 67 -11.73 3.37 12.22
N ARG A 68 -11.09 4.42 12.77
CA ARG A 68 -11.78 5.49 13.51
C ARG A 68 -12.75 6.27 12.62
N HIS A 69 -12.42 6.47 11.35
CA HIS A 69 -13.27 7.12 10.37
C HIS A 69 -14.28 6.17 9.69
N SER A 70 -14.45 4.96 10.23
CA SER A 70 -15.42 3.97 9.75
C SER A 70 -15.23 3.56 8.29
N CYS A 71 -14.00 3.57 7.80
CA CYS A 71 -13.67 2.95 6.52
C CYS A 71 -14.04 1.45 6.56
N THR A 72 -14.50 0.94 5.42
CA THR A 72 -14.75 -0.48 5.21
C THR A 72 -13.59 -1.16 4.49
N HIS A 73 -12.82 -0.40 3.71
CA HIS A 73 -11.69 -0.89 2.92
C HIS A 73 -10.44 -0.02 3.11
N ALA A 74 -9.27 -0.62 2.96
CA ALA A 74 -7.99 0.07 2.92
C ALA A 74 -7.15 -0.43 1.74
N ILE A 75 -6.69 0.48 0.89
CA ILE A 75 -5.83 0.18 -0.24
C ILE A 75 -4.42 0.70 0.05
N LEU A 76 -3.41 -0.15 -0.07
CA LEU A 76 -2.04 0.15 0.33
C LEU A 76 -1.09 -0.03 -0.87
N GLU A 77 -0.39 1.02 -1.28
CA GLU A 77 0.76 0.87 -2.16
C GLU A 77 1.98 0.36 -1.39
N CYS A 78 2.45 -0.83 -1.75
CA CYS A 78 3.59 -1.49 -1.11
C CYS A 78 4.85 -1.37 -1.98
N HIS A 79 5.81 -0.60 -1.51
CA HIS A 79 7.08 -0.37 -2.21
C HIS A 79 8.05 -1.51 -1.96
N SER A 80 8.93 -1.79 -2.93
CA SER A 80 9.93 -2.85 -2.77
C SER A 80 10.90 -2.58 -1.61
N ALA A 81 11.17 -1.31 -1.30
CA ALA A 81 11.99 -0.94 -0.15
C ALA A 81 11.29 -1.29 1.16
N GLY A 82 10.03 -0.86 1.33
CA GLY A 82 9.25 -1.17 2.52
C GLY A 82 8.99 -2.65 2.71
N LEU A 83 8.70 -3.37 1.62
CA LEU A 83 8.55 -4.82 1.66
C LEU A 83 9.87 -5.51 2.03
N ALA A 84 11.02 -5.03 1.56
CA ALA A 84 12.32 -5.57 1.98
C ALA A 84 12.61 -5.27 3.46
N ASN A 85 12.21 -4.10 3.94
CA ASN A 85 12.47 -3.60 5.29
C ASN A 85 11.38 -3.95 6.31
N GLN A 86 10.45 -4.87 5.98
CA GLN A 86 9.42 -5.33 6.93
C GLN A 86 8.44 -4.23 7.39
N GLN A 87 8.32 -3.13 6.64
CA GLN A 87 7.49 -1.98 7.03
C GLN A 87 5.98 -2.30 7.09
N TYR A 88 5.57 -3.40 6.47
CA TYR A 88 4.16 -3.82 6.38
C TYR A 88 3.86 -5.07 7.21
N ASP A 89 4.83 -5.62 7.96
CA ASP A 89 4.69 -6.93 8.62
C ASP A 89 3.61 -6.94 9.74
N SER A 90 3.13 -5.77 10.18
CA SER A 90 1.99 -5.63 11.09
C SER A 90 0.63 -5.60 10.40
N VAL A 91 0.59 -5.61 9.06
CA VAL A 91 -0.62 -5.54 8.25
C VAL A 91 -0.94 -6.93 7.70
N SER A 92 -2.13 -7.43 8.00
CA SER A 92 -2.68 -8.61 7.32
C SER A 92 -3.44 -8.18 6.08
N LEU A 93 -3.16 -8.79 4.93
CA LEU A 93 -3.83 -8.49 3.65
C LEU A 93 -4.94 -9.50 3.33
N ASP A 94 -6.13 -9.00 2.97
CA ASP A 94 -7.19 -9.84 2.38
C ASP A 94 -6.92 -10.12 0.90
N ALA A 95 -6.23 -9.21 0.21
CA ALA A 95 -5.82 -9.38 -1.17
C ALA A 95 -4.47 -8.71 -1.48
N ALA A 96 -3.69 -9.32 -2.36
CA ALA A 96 -2.45 -8.77 -2.88
C ALA A 96 -2.49 -8.67 -4.41
N ILE A 97 -2.09 -7.52 -4.95
CA ILE A 97 -2.01 -7.25 -6.38
C ILE A 97 -0.54 -7.01 -6.76
N ILE A 98 -0.06 -7.78 -7.72
CA ILE A 98 1.25 -7.56 -8.36
C ILE A 98 0.99 -7.09 -9.79
N THR A 99 1.23 -5.80 -10.08
CA THR A 99 0.88 -5.21 -11.39
C THR A 99 1.81 -5.69 -12.51
N ARG A 100 3.06 -5.20 -12.50
CA ARG A 100 4.09 -5.53 -13.49
C ARG A 100 5.46 -5.38 -12.84
N ILE A 101 6.33 -6.37 -13.08
CA ILE A 101 7.71 -6.39 -12.60
C ILE A 101 8.67 -6.22 -13.79
N ARG A 102 9.51 -5.20 -13.76
CA ARG A 102 10.59 -4.94 -14.74
C ARG A 102 11.91 -4.69 -14.02
N ASN A 103 13.02 -4.70 -14.75
CA ASN A 103 14.31 -4.34 -14.17
C ASN A 103 14.30 -2.87 -13.76
N ALA A 104 14.34 -2.63 -12.45
CA ALA A 104 14.43 -1.31 -11.83
C ALA A 104 15.07 -1.47 -10.45
N HIS A 105 15.54 -0.36 -9.86
CA HIS A 105 16.08 -0.31 -8.50
C HIS A 105 17.20 -1.32 -8.20
N THR A 106 18.02 -1.66 -9.20
CA THR A 106 19.18 -2.55 -9.02
C THR A 106 20.24 -1.94 -8.10
N SER A 107 20.33 -0.62 -8.01
CA SER A 107 21.19 0.06 -7.03
C SER A 107 20.76 -0.21 -5.58
N LEU A 108 19.46 -0.33 -5.33
CA LEU A 108 18.91 -0.59 -3.99
C LEU A 108 18.94 -2.09 -3.64
N HIS A 109 18.59 -2.95 -4.60
CA HIS A 109 18.42 -4.39 -4.34
C HIS A 109 19.64 -5.23 -4.75
N GLY A 110 20.64 -4.65 -5.40
CA GLY A 110 21.84 -5.33 -5.92
C GLY A 110 21.57 -6.17 -7.17
N THR A 111 20.54 -7.01 -7.17
CA THR A 111 20.19 -7.89 -8.30
C THR A 111 18.70 -7.85 -8.62
N LEU A 112 18.34 -8.20 -9.86
CA LEU A 112 16.94 -8.39 -10.25
C LEU A 112 16.25 -9.48 -9.40
N ALA A 113 16.99 -10.55 -9.05
CA ALA A 113 16.46 -11.63 -8.23
C ALA A 113 16.08 -11.12 -6.82
N ASN A 114 16.91 -10.27 -6.21
CA ASN A 114 16.61 -9.62 -4.94
C ASN A 114 15.40 -8.69 -5.05
N TYR A 115 15.33 -7.88 -6.11
CA TYR A 115 14.18 -7.00 -6.35
C TYR A 115 12.86 -7.78 -6.49
N ARG A 116 12.88 -8.90 -7.21
CA ARG A 116 11.73 -9.81 -7.33
C ARG A 116 11.35 -10.42 -5.99
N ARG A 117 12.34 -10.90 -5.21
CA ARG A 117 12.11 -11.44 -3.86
C ARG A 117 11.50 -10.39 -2.94
N ALA A 118 12.04 -9.18 -2.91
CA ALA A 118 11.50 -8.08 -2.11
C ALA A 118 10.02 -7.82 -2.42
N LYS A 119 9.62 -7.86 -3.70
CA LYS A 119 8.21 -7.69 -4.08
C LYS A 119 7.33 -8.91 -3.79
N ALA A 120 7.88 -10.12 -3.88
CA ALA A 120 7.15 -11.34 -3.58
C ALA A 120 6.74 -11.45 -2.11
N ARG A 121 7.45 -10.75 -1.20
CA ARG A 121 7.08 -10.66 0.22
C ARG A 121 5.66 -10.16 0.48
N ILE A 122 5.04 -9.44 -0.46
CA ILE A 122 3.63 -9.04 -0.33
C ILE A 122 2.67 -10.23 -0.21
N LEU A 123 3.07 -11.41 -0.71
CA LEU A 123 2.29 -12.65 -0.65
C LEU A 123 2.42 -13.36 0.71
N GLU A 124 3.31 -12.86 1.57
CA GLU A 124 3.56 -13.37 2.92
C GLU A 124 2.90 -12.49 4.00
N LEU A 125 2.31 -11.35 3.59
CA LEU A 125 1.53 -10.44 4.42
C LEU A 125 0.08 -10.89 4.56
#